data_AF-A0A354UYK9-F1
#
_entry.id   AF-A0A354UYK9-F1
#
_cell.length_a   1.000
_cell.length_b   1.000
_cell.length_c   1.000
_cell.angle_alpha   90.00
_cell.angle_beta   90.00
_cell.angle_gamma   90.00
#
_symmetry.space_group_name_H-M   'P 1'
#
loop_
_entity.id
_entity.type
_entity.pdbx_description
1 polymer ?
#
loop_
_entity_poly.entity_id
_entity_poly.type
_entity_poly.pdbx_seq_one_letter_code
_entity_poly.pdbx_strand_id
1 'polypeptide(L)'
;MAEHWKVWCWGHGSAASGCSVKPSRPPPEGACMVRFLQRRLIVLIVPGLAACTQAAPPRCAPGAGSPMAVFTVYLGKAIPGRDDLTEKEWRAFQDETVTANLPNGYTVLDANGGWMNPITRKTIKEATKVLVAALPESPDSLAAIERIRSAYQIKFHQQLVGMTVVQACGTF
;
A
#
# COMPACT_ATOMS: atom_id res chain seq x y z
N MET A 1 -2.72 14.83 -5.73
CA MET A 1 -1.27 14.94 -6.00
C MET A 1 -0.54 14.72 -4.69
N ALA A 2 0.60 14.03 -4.77
CA ALA A 2 1.24 13.28 -3.70
C ALA A 2 1.66 14.09 -2.47
N GLU A 3 1.42 13.53 -1.29
CA GLU A 3 1.97 14.03 -0.03
C GLU A 3 3.37 13.43 0.21
N HIS A 4 4.31 14.36 0.38
CA HIS A 4 5.73 14.22 0.62
C HIS A 4 5.97 13.58 1.99
N TRP A 5 6.48 12.34 2.05
CA TRP A 5 7.04 11.80 3.29
C TRP A 5 8.55 12.09 3.35
N LYS A 6 8.98 12.56 4.52
CA LYS A 6 10.22 13.30 4.78
C LYS A 6 11.46 12.40 4.81
N VAL A 7 12.53 12.87 4.19
CA VAL A 7 13.93 12.41 4.37
C VAL A 7 14.44 12.89 5.72
N TRP A 8 15.09 12.00 6.48
CA TRP A 8 15.80 12.33 7.73
C TRP A 8 17.26 12.70 7.42
N CYS A 9 17.73 13.84 7.93
CA CYS A 9 19.14 14.23 7.90
C CYS A 9 19.89 13.70 9.14
N TRP A 10 21.08 13.15 8.94
CA TRP A 10 22.08 12.94 9.99
C TRP A 10 22.93 14.21 10.16
N GLY A 11 23.19 14.60 11.41
CA GLY A 11 24.06 15.71 11.76
C GLY A 11 25.42 15.20 12.26
N HIS A 12 26.50 15.65 11.62
CA HIS A 12 27.83 15.73 12.22
C HIS A 12 28.47 17.07 11.83
N GLY A 13 28.79 17.88 12.86
CA GLY A 13 30.00 18.72 12.93
C GLY A 13 30.26 19.81 11.88
N SER A 14 30.07 21.05 12.34
CA SER A 14 30.99 22.20 12.18
C SER A 14 31.09 22.99 10.86
N ALA A 15 31.15 24.31 11.06
CA ALA A 15 31.66 25.38 10.21
C ALA A 15 30.77 25.93 9.07
N ALA A 16 30.74 27.26 9.01
CA ALA A 16 29.92 28.11 8.17
C ALA A 16 30.25 27.99 6.67
N SER A 17 29.22 28.09 5.83
CA SER A 17 29.24 28.84 4.56
C SER A 17 27.85 28.87 3.95
N GLY A 18 27.40 30.06 3.56
CA GLY A 18 26.07 30.29 3.01
C GLY A 18 25.91 29.74 1.59
N CYS A 19 24.78 29.08 1.33
CA CYS A 19 24.37 28.68 -0.01
C CYS A 19 23.37 29.70 -0.58
N SER A 20 23.86 30.48 -1.54
CA SER A 20 23.08 31.38 -2.39
C SER A 20 22.35 30.55 -3.46
N VAL A 21 21.01 30.60 -3.49
CA VAL A 21 20.19 29.97 -4.52
C VAL A 21 20.07 30.93 -5.70
N LYS A 22 20.71 30.60 -6.82
CA LYS A 22 20.51 31.28 -8.11
C LYS A 22 19.24 30.73 -8.78
N PRO A 23 18.27 31.56 -9.19
CA PRO A 23 17.18 31.09 -10.05
C PRO A 23 17.66 30.98 -11.50
N SER A 24 17.49 29.79 -12.10
CA SER A 24 17.65 29.56 -13.53
C SER A 24 16.42 30.08 -14.29
N ARG A 25 16.66 30.91 -15.32
CA ARG A 25 15.62 31.40 -16.23
C ARG A 25 15.17 30.27 -17.18
N PRO A 26 13.89 30.17 -17.54
CA PRO A 26 13.47 29.30 -18.63
C PRO A 26 13.86 29.88 -20.00
N PRO A 27 14.18 29.04 -21.00
CA PRO A 27 14.47 29.49 -22.37
C PRO A 27 13.19 29.87 -23.13
N PRO A 28 13.32 30.72 -24.19
CA PRO A 28 12.20 31.38 -24.84
C PRO A 28 11.44 30.50 -25.84
N GLU A 29 10.15 30.79 -25.94
CA GLU A 29 9.19 30.22 -26.90
C GLU A 29 9.60 30.55 -28.34
N GLY A 30 10.01 29.52 -29.08
CA GLY A 30 10.26 29.59 -30.52
C GLY A 30 9.01 29.19 -31.29
N ALA A 31 8.34 30.19 -31.85
CA ALA A 31 7.27 30.01 -32.83
C ALA A 31 7.81 29.25 -34.07
N CYS A 32 7.29 28.04 -34.32
CA CYS A 32 7.55 27.30 -35.54
C CYS A 32 6.49 27.67 -36.59
N MET A 33 6.83 28.61 -37.46
CA MET A 33 6.00 29.06 -38.57
C MET A 33 6.11 28.07 -39.74
N VAL A 34 5.15 27.15 -39.88
CA VAL A 34 5.09 26.18 -41.00
C VAL A 34 4.23 26.74 -42.12
N ARG A 35 4.86 27.16 -43.22
CA ARG A 35 4.21 27.50 -44.49
C ARG A 35 3.62 26.25 -45.13
N PHE A 36 2.31 26.15 -45.22
CA PHE A 36 1.62 25.10 -45.97
C PHE A 36 1.29 25.57 -47.39
N LEU A 37 2.09 25.12 -48.36
CA LEU A 37 1.71 25.07 -49.78
C LEU A 37 0.84 23.82 -50.01
N GLN A 38 -0.32 24.04 -50.64
CA GLN A 38 -1.32 23.03 -50.97
C GLN A 38 -0.75 21.85 -51.77
N ARG A 39 -1.12 20.62 -51.35
CA ARG A 39 -1.25 19.50 -52.27
C ARG A 39 -2.35 18.55 -51.75
N ARG A 40 -3.42 18.45 -52.53
CA ARG A 40 -4.57 17.57 -52.24
C ARG A 40 -4.10 16.11 -52.16
N LEU A 41 -4.26 15.50 -51.00
CA LEU A 41 -4.33 14.05 -50.84
C LEU A 41 -5.54 13.76 -49.94
N ILE A 42 -6.57 13.13 -50.51
CA ILE A 42 -7.72 12.63 -49.75
C ILE A 42 -7.21 11.46 -48.91
N VAL A 43 -7.04 11.68 -47.60
CA VAL A 43 -6.78 10.63 -46.62
C VAL A 43 -8.13 10.14 -46.12
N LEU A 44 -8.50 8.92 -46.49
CA LEU A 44 -9.61 8.18 -45.87
C LEU A 44 -9.27 7.95 -44.39
N ILE A 45 -9.88 8.76 -43.52
CA ILE A 45 -9.82 8.56 -42.07
C ILE A 45 -10.69 7.34 -41.75
N VAL A 46 -10.06 6.18 -41.55
CA VAL A 46 -10.71 5.03 -40.91
C VAL A 46 -10.70 5.30 -39.40
N PRO A 47 -11.86 5.57 -38.76
CA PRO A 47 -11.90 5.64 -37.31
C PRO A 47 -11.72 4.22 -36.76
N GLY A 48 -10.49 3.91 -36.35
CA GLY A 48 -10.22 2.72 -35.55
C GLY A 48 -10.94 2.88 -34.22
N LEU A 49 -12.09 2.22 -34.07
CA LEU A 49 -12.79 2.06 -32.81
C LEU A 49 -11.89 1.26 -31.85
N ALA A 50 -11.02 1.96 -31.12
CA ALA A 50 -10.40 1.42 -29.92
C ALA A 50 -11.49 1.32 -28.84
N ALA A 51 -12.27 0.23 -28.88
CA ALA A 51 -13.17 -0.11 -27.80
C ALA A 51 -12.32 -0.49 -26.59
N CYS A 52 -12.25 0.37 -25.58
CA CYS A 52 -11.77 0.00 -24.26
C CYS A 52 -12.75 -1.03 -23.69
N THR A 53 -12.49 -2.32 -23.87
CA THR A 53 -13.21 -3.38 -23.18
C THR A 53 -12.81 -3.33 -21.70
N GLN A 54 -13.54 -2.56 -20.90
CA GLN A 54 -13.46 -2.67 -19.45
C GLN A 54 -13.94 -4.06 -19.08
N ALA A 55 -13.03 -4.88 -18.56
CA ALA A 55 -13.37 -6.18 -18.01
C ALA A 55 -14.49 -5.99 -16.99
N ALA A 56 -15.62 -6.68 -17.21
CA ALA A 56 -16.71 -6.65 -16.25
C ALA A 56 -16.18 -7.17 -14.90
N PRO A 57 -16.56 -6.55 -13.77
CA PRO A 57 -16.13 -7.03 -12.47
C PRO A 57 -16.56 -8.51 -12.31
N PRO A 58 -15.73 -9.34 -11.66
CA PRO A 58 -16.05 -10.73 -11.42
C PRO A 58 -17.44 -10.82 -10.77
N ARG A 59 -18.37 -11.47 -11.46
CA ARG A 59 -19.73 -11.64 -10.96
C ARG A 59 -19.75 -12.87 -10.07
N CYS A 60 -20.24 -12.69 -8.85
CA CYS A 60 -20.47 -13.80 -7.96
C CYS A 60 -21.55 -14.73 -8.51
N ALA A 61 -21.32 -16.04 -8.40
CA ALA A 61 -22.32 -17.03 -8.76
C ALA A 61 -23.57 -16.86 -7.88
N PRO A 62 -24.78 -17.22 -8.38
CA PRO A 62 -25.98 -17.23 -7.56
C PRO A 62 -25.76 -18.01 -6.26
N GLY A 63 -26.11 -17.39 -5.12
CA GLY A 63 -25.90 -17.97 -3.79
C GLY A 63 -24.48 -17.85 -3.21
N ALA A 64 -23.49 -17.36 -3.96
CA ALA A 64 -22.13 -17.13 -3.48
C ALA A 64 -21.94 -15.79 -2.72
N GLY A 65 -23.00 -14.99 -2.61
CA GLY A 65 -22.99 -13.69 -1.93
C GLY A 65 -22.53 -12.53 -2.82
N SER A 66 -21.89 -11.54 -2.21
CA SER A 66 -21.42 -10.32 -2.87
C SER A 66 -19.90 -10.33 -3.08
N PRO A 67 -19.35 -9.53 -4.01
CA PRO A 67 -17.91 -9.32 -4.13
C PRO A 67 -17.31 -8.78 -2.82
N MET A 68 -16.19 -9.37 -2.40
CA MET A 68 -15.47 -9.03 -1.18
C MET A 68 -13.96 -9.10 -1.41
N ALA A 69 -13.23 -8.26 -0.68
CA ALA A 69 -11.78 -8.36 -0.56
C ALA A 69 -11.43 -9.10 0.74
N VAL A 70 -10.70 -10.20 0.61
CA VAL A 70 -10.14 -10.95 1.75
C VAL A 70 -8.72 -10.46 1.97
N PHE A 71 -8.52 -9.77 3.08
CA PHE A 71 -7.24 -9.26 3.53
C PHE A 71 -6.59 -10.28 4.47
N THR A 72 -5.34 -10.63 4.20
CA THR A 72 -4.50 -11.40 5.12
C THR A 72 -3.31 -10.55 5.52
N VAL A 73 -3.17 -10.26 6.82
CA VAL A 73 -2.13 -9.40 7.38
C VAL A 73 -1.22 -10.23 8.28
N TYR A 74 0.09 -10.08 8.11
CA TYR A 74 1.10 -10.88 8.81
C TYR A 74 1.82 -10.01 9.84
N LEU A 75 1.55 -10.25 11.12
CA LEU A 75 1.99 -9.44 12.25
C LEU A 75 3.07 -10.22 13.01
N GLY A 76 4.34 -9.99 12.64
CA GLY A 76 5.51 -10.58 13.29
C GLY A 76 5.61 -10.16 14.75
N LYS A 77 5.95 -11.11 15.63
CA LYS A 77 6.04 -10.88 17.07
C LYS A 77 7.44 -10.51 17.54
N ALA A 78 8.48 -10.67 16.72
CA ALA A 78 9.85 -10.32 17.13
C ALA A 78 10.03 -8.80 17.15
N ILE A 79 10.20 -8.21 18.34
CA ILE A 79 10.28 -6.75 18.49
C ILE A 79 11.75 -6.31 18.58
N PRO A 80 12.20 -5.31 17.79
CA PRO A 80 13.58 -4.84 17.87
C PRO A 80 13.97 -4.38 19.29
N GLY A 81 15.07 -4.91 19.82
CA GLY A 81 15.65 -4.46 21.09
C GLY A 81 14.98 -4.97 22.35
N ARG A 82 14.00 -5.89 22.27
CA ARG A 82 13.38 -6.54 23.43
C ARG A 82 12.87 -7.94 23.08
N ASP A 83 12.32 -8.62 24.09
CA ASP A 83 11.66 -9.92 23.89
C ASP A 83 10.44 -9.81 22.96
N ASP A 84 10.06 -10.95 22.40
CA ASP A 84 8.87 -11.10 21.57
C ASP A 84 7.61 -10.52 22.23
N LEU A 85 6.71 -10.03 21.38
CA LEU A 85 5.41 -9.51 21.77
C LEU A 85 4.68 -10.52 22.66
N THR A 86 4.36 -10.11 23.89
CA THR A 86 3.66 -10.98 24.82
C THR A 86 2.20 -11.17 24.39
N GLU A 87 1.59 -12.26 24.84
CA GLU A 87 0.18 -12.53 24.54
C GLU A 87 -0.76 -11.46 25.16
N LYS A 88 -0.36 -10.87 26.30
CA LYS A 88 -1.10 -9.77 26.93
C LYS A 88 -1.03 -8.50 26.08
N GLU A 89 0.14 -8.13 25.59
CA GLU A 89 0.32 -6.97 24.71
C GLU A 89 -0.42 -7.17 23.38
N TRP A 90 -0.39 -8.39 22.84
CA TRP A 90 -1.18 -8.76 21.66
C TRP A 90 -2.67 -8.55 21.88
N ARG A 91 -3.25 -9.11 22.96
CA ARG A 91 -4.69 -8.96 23.24
C ARG A 91 -5.10 -7.50 23.42
N ALA A 92 -4.29 -6.70 24.12
CA ALA A 92 -4.56 -5.27 24.24
C ALA A 92 -4.59 -4.57 22.87
N PHE A 93 -3.61 -4.85 22.00
CA PHE A 93 -3.62 -4.32 20.63
C PHE A 93 -4.83 -4.80 19.82
N GLN A 94 -5.17 -6.08 19.95
CA GLN A 94 -6.32 -6.68 19.29
C GLN A 94 -7.62 -5.95 19.68
N ASP A 95 -7.86 -5.77 20.97
CA ASP A 95 -9.08 -5.14 21.48
C ASP A 95 -9.13 -3.64 21.13
N GLU A 96 -8.04 -2.91 21.36
CA GLU A 96 -7.99 -1.45 21.19
C GLU A 96 -7.94 -1.02 19.72
N THR A 97 -7.30 -1.80 18.85
CA THR A 97 -7.00 -1.39 17.48
C THR A 97 -7.69 -2.28 16.44
N VAL A 98 -7.53 -3.60 16.53
CA VAL A 98 -8.07 -4.51 15.51
C VAL A 98 -9.60 -4.51 15.57
N THR A 99 -10.18 -4.77 16.75
CA THR A 99 -11.63 -4.79 16.95
C THR A 99 -12.28 -3.43 16.66
N ALA A 100 -11.62 -2.33 17.02
CA ALA A 100 -12.13 -0.99 16.71
C ALA A 100 -12.19 -0.70 15.20
N ASN A 101 -11.27 -1.24 14.40
CA ASN A 101 -11.24 -1.04 12.95
C ASN A 101 -12.01 -2.12 12.18
N LEU A 102 -12.28 -3.28 12.77
CA LEU A 102 -12.99 -4.40 12.17
C LEU A 102 -14.18 -4.86 13.05
N PRO A 103 -15.15 -3.97 13.33
CA PRO A 103 -16.25 -4.26 14.25
C PRO A 103 -17.17 -5.38 13.78
N ASN A 104 -17.21 -5.63 12.47
CA ASN A 104 -18.06 -6.65 11.85
C ASN A 104 -17.44 -8.06 11.90
N GLY A 105 -16.22 -8.20 12.43
CA GLY A 105 -15.56 -9.48 12.63
C GLY A 105 -14.29 -9.66 11.82
N TYR A 106 -13.43 -10.55 12.32
CA TYR A 106 -12.16 -10.95 11.76
C TYR A 106 -11.69 -12.24 12.45
N THR A 107 -10.70 -12.91 11.88
CA THR A 107 -10.10 -14.13 12.44
C THR A 107 -8.61 -13.90 12.67
N VAL A 108 -8.09 -14.41 13.79
CA VAL A 108 -6.66 -14.41 14.10
C VAL A 108 -6.17 -15.85 14.20
N LEU A 109 -5.06 -16.14 13.54
CA LEU A 109 -4.38 -17.44 13.59
C LEU A 109 -2.98 -17.27 14.17
N ASP A 110 -2.55 -18.22 14.99
CA ASP A 110 -1.16 -18.36 15.39
C ASP A 110 -0.36 -19.07 14.31
N ALA A 111 0.75 -18.48 13.90
CA ALA A 111 1.63 -19.01 12.86
C ALA A 111 3.11 -18.81 13.22
N ASN A 112 3.98 -19.44 12.44
CA ASN A 112 5.42 -19.17 12.44
C ASN A 112 5.81 -18.61 11.07
N GLY A 113 6.29 -17.38 11.07
CA GLY A 113 6.80 -16.69 9.90
C GLY A 113 8.29 -16.92 9.72
N GLY A 114 8.75 -16.79 8.48
CA GLY A 114 10.16 -16.74 8.15
C GLY A 114 10.38 -15.67 7.10
N TRP A 115 11.19 -14.67 7.40
CA TRP A 115 11.55 -13.65 6.43
C TRP A 115 13.06 -13.46 6.37
N MET A 116 13.57 -13.18 5.18
CA MET A 116 14.98 -12.94 4.98
C MET A 116 15.27 -11.45 5.19
N ASN A 117 16.14 -11.14 6.14
CA ASN A 117 16.65 -9.79 6.29
C ASN A 117 17.43 -9.40 5.01
N PRO A 118 17.03 -8.33 4.30
CA PRO A 118 17.63 -7.99 3.01
C PRO A 118 19.08 -7.54 3.13
N ILE A 119 19.49 -7.02 4.30
CA ILE A 119 20.84 -6.52 4.57
C ILE A 119 21.75 -7.69 5.00
N THR A 120 21.33 -8.45 6.01
CA THR A 120 22.19 -9.51 6.58
C THR A 120 22.09 -10.84 5.85
N ARG A 121 21.11 -10.98 4.93
CA ARG A 121 20.80 -12.22 4.18
C ARG A 121 20.46 -13.42 5.05
N LYS A 122 20.18 -13.20 6.34
CA LYS A 122 19.75 -14.24 7.28
C LYS A 122 18.23 -14.37 7.28
N THR A 123 17.74 -15.61 7.26
CA THR A 123 16.33 -15.89 7.51
C THR A 123 16.06 -15.80 9.00
N ILE A 124 15.22 -14.86 9.39
CA ILE A 124 14.70 -14.70 10.74
C ILE A 124 13.40 -15.49 10.79
N LYS A 125 13.28 -16.37 11.77
CA LYS A 125 12.03 -17.09 12.08
C LYS A 125 11.42 -16.46 13.31
N GLU A 126 10.12 -16.23 13.27
CA GLU A 126 9.41 -15.59 14.38
C GLU A 126 7.99 -16.13 14.51
N ALA A 127 7.47 -16.12 15.74
CA ALA A 127 6.05 -16.29 15.94
C ALA A 127 5.30 -15.14 15.26
N THR A 128 4.14 -15.41 14.68
CA THR A 128 3.38 -14.46 13.85
C THR A 128 1.91 -14.60 14.16
N LYS A 129 1.21 -13.46 14.29
CA LYS A 129 -0.26 -13.43 14.28
C LYS A 129 -0.72 -13.15 12.85
N VAL A 130 -1.56 -14.02 12.30
CA VAL A 130 -2.15 -13.82 10.97
C VAL A 130 -3.58 -13.35 11.15
N LEU A 131 -3.84 -12.10 10.77
CA LEU A 131 -5.17 -11.51 10.78
C LEU A 131 -5.82 -11.70 9.41
N VAL A 132 -6.99 -12.30 9.38
CA VAL A 132 -7.81 -12.51 8.18
C VAL A 132 -9.11 -11.74 8.33
N ALA A 133 -9.44 -10.90 7.35
CA ALA A 133 -10.67 -10.12 7.32
C ALA A 133 -11.26 -10.14 5.91
N ALA A 134 -12.49 -10.62 5.78
CA ALA A 134 -13.27 -10.50 4.54
C ALA A 134 -14.14 -9.25 4.65
N LEU A 135 -13.91 -8.26 3.78
CA LEU A 135 -14.58 -6.96 3.81
C LEU A 135 -15.20 -6.64 2.45
N PRO A 136 -16.19 -5.74 2.37
CA PRO A 136 -16.66 -5.21 1.09
C PRO A 136 -15.51 -4.64 0.26
N GLU A 137 -15.58 -4.76 -1.06
CA GLU A 137 -14.61 -4.11 -1.95
C GLU A 137 -14.82 -2.59 -1.94
N SER A 138 -14.13 -1.90 -1.02
CA SER A 138 -14.23 -0.45 -0.87
C SER A 138 -12.91 0.19 -0.44
N PRO A 139 -12.69 1.49 -0.76
CA PRO A 139 -11.56 2.24 -0.22
C PRO A 139 -11.51 2.26 1.31
N ASP A 140 -12.66 2.30 1.97
CA ASP A 140 -12.77 2.33 3.43
C ASP A 140 -12.28 1.02 4.08
N SER A 141 -12.53 -0.12 3.43
CA SER A 141 -12.06 -1.43 3.88
C SER A 141 -10.54 -1.52 3.82
N LEU A 142 -9.92 -1.07 2.72
CA LEU A 142 -8.47 -0.97 2.64
C LEU A 142 -7.92 -0.01 3.70
N ALA A 143 -8.55 1.17 3.86
CA ALA A 143 -8.14 2.15 4.86
C ALA A 143 -8.21 1.61 6.29
N ALA A 144 -9.20 0.77 6.61
CA ALA A 144 -9.30 0.11 7.91
C ALA A 144 -8.12 -0.84 8.17
N ILE A 145 -7.74 -1.64 7.18
CA ILE A 145 -6.58 -2.54 7.29
C ILE A 145 -5.28 -1.75 7.38
N GLU A 146 -5.11 -0.67 6.61
CA GLU A 146 -3.93 0.19 6.70
C GLU A 146 -3.79 0.86 8.07
N ARG A 147 -4.90 1.31 8.68
CA ARG A 147 -4.87 1.83 10.06
C ARG A 147 -4.32 0.80 11.04
N ILE A 148 -4.72 -0.47 10.93
CA ILE A 148 -4.19 -1.56 11.75
C ILE A 148 -2.70 -1.78 11.48
N ARG A 149 -2.29 -1.86 10.21
CA ARG A 149 -0.89 -2.07 9.82
C ARG A 149 0.01 -0.95 10.33
N SER A 150 -0.37 0.31 10.11
CA SER A 150 0.37 1.48 10.58
C SER A 150 0.42 1.54 12.10
N ALA A 151 -0.69 1.28 12.79
CA ALA A 151 -0.72 1.26 14.25
C ALA A 151 0.22 0.17 14.81
N TYR A 152 0.26 -1.01 14.20
CA TYR A 152 1.18 -2.08 14.62
C TYR A 152 2.65 -1.68 14.40
N GLN A 153 2.97 -1.12 13.23
CA GLN A 153 4.32 -0.63 12.92
C GLN A 153 4.78 0.44 13.91
N ILE A 154 3.91 1.39 14.25
CA ILE A 154 4.22 2.47 15.18
C ILE A 154 4.36 1.93 16.61
N LYS A 155 3.39 1.15 17.09
CA LYS A 155 3.34 0.67 18.49
C LYS A 155 4.47 -0.31 18.81
N PHE A 156 4.88 -1.13 17.84
CA PHE A 156 5.85 -2.20 18.04
C PHE A 156 7.14 -2.03 17.21
N HIS A 157 7.36 -0.85 16.64
CA HIS A 157 8.55 -0.49 15.87
C HIS A 157 8.92 -1.50 14.77
N GLN A 158 7.91 -2.11 14.15
CA GLN A 158 8.11 -3.04 13.03
C GLN A 158 8.46 -2.27 11.77
N GLN A 159 9.45 -2.77 11.02
CA GLN A 159 9.85 -2.17 9.76
C GLN A 159 8.75 -2.30 8.70
N LEU A 160 8.14 -3.48 8.62
CA LEU A 160 7.10 -3.81 7.64
C LEU A 160 6.08 -4.76 8.26
N VAL A 161 4.83 -4.59 7.87
CA VAL A 161 3.74 -5.55 8.13
C VAL A 161 3.22 -6.00 6.78
N GLY A 162 3.42 -7.27 6.45
CA GLY A 162 3.00 -7.83 5.17
C GLY A 162 1.49 -7.90 5.06
N MET A 163 0.96 -7.75 3.84
CA MET A 163 -0.44 -7.97 3.54
C MET A 163 -0.60 -8.59 2.16
N THR A 164 -1.53 -9.51 2.02
CA THR A 164 -2.05 -9.98 0.73
C THR A 164 -3.55 -9.71 0.67
N VAL A 165 -4.06 -9.53 -0.56
CA VAL A 165 -5.48 -9.31 -0.82
C VAL A 165 -5.91 -10.25 -1.92
N VAL A 166 -7.02 -10.95 -1.69
CA VAL A 166 -7.65 -11.84 -2.67
C VAL A 166 -9.09 -11.38 -2.86
N GLN A 167 -9.51 -11.22 -4.12
CA GLN A 167 -10.92 -10.97 -4.42
C GLN A 167 -11.70 -12.28 -4.35
N ALA A 168 -12.83 -12.25 -3.67
CA ALA A 168 -13.68 -13.42 -3.43
C ALA A 168 -15.16 -13.03 -3.47
N CYS A 169 -16.01 -14.04 -3.40
CA CYS A 169 -17.44 -13.87 -3.16
C CYS A 169 -17.76 -14.39 -1.76
N GLY A 170 -18.55 -13.65 -1.00
CA GLY A 170 -18.88 -14.02 0.38
C GLY A 170 -20.20 -13.46 0.87
N THR A 171 -20.71 -14.07 1.93
CA THR A 171 -21.89 -13.64 2.69
C THR A 171 -21.65 -13.93 4.16
N PHE A 172 -22.18 -13.06 5.04
CA PHE A 172 -22.08 -13.15 6.50
C PHE A 172 -23.45 -12.88 7.11
#